data_AF-A0A0M5L9D7-F1
#
_entry.id   AF-A0A0M5L9D7-F1
#
_cell.length_a   1.000
_cell.length_b   1.000
_cell.length_c   1.000
_cell.angle_alpha   90.00
_cell.angle_beta   90.00
_cell.angle_gamma   90.00
#
_symmetry.space_group_name_H-M   'P 1'
#
loop_
_entity.id
_entity.type
_entity.pdbx_description
1 polymer ?
#
loop_
_entity_poly.entity_id
_entity_poly.type
_entity_poly.pdbx_seq_one_letter_code
_entity_poly.pdbx_strand_id
1 'polypeptide(L)' 'MAIGDGANDSLMLNEAGIGIGFHAKEGLKKQIVNWIDFAPMDVLLFLFP' A
#
# COMPACT_ATOMS: atom_id res chain seq x y z
N MET A 1 -3.09 2.43 -9.97
CA MET A 1 -2.98 1.96 -8.57
C MET A 1 -1.63 1.30 -8.40
N ALA A 2 -0.99 1.47 -7.24
CA ALA A 2 0.27 0.81 -6.91
C ALA A 2 0.17 0.17 -5.51
N ILE A 3 0.89 -0.94 -5.33
CA ILE A 3 0.92 -1.73 -4.09
C ILE A 3 2.39 -2.04 -3.78
N GLY A 4 2.79 -1.93 -2.51
CA GLY A 4 4.16 -2.20 -2.07
C GLY A 4 4.23 -2.45 -0.56
N ASP A 5 5.38 -2.87 -0.04
CA ASP A 5 5.57 -3.24 1.37
C ASP A 5 6.81 -2.59 2.01
N GLY A 6 7.71 -2.06 1.18
CA GLY A 6 9.02 -1.55 1.57
C GLY A 6 9.21 -0.06 1.37
N ALA A 7 10.18 0.52 2.08
CA ALA A 7 10.49 1.96 1.98
C ALA A 7 10.91 2.40 0.56
N ASN A 8 11.44 1.48 -0.26
CA ASN A 8 11.75 1.70 -1.67
C ASN A 8 10.51 1.95 -2.53
N ASP A 9 9.32 1.53 -2.09
CA ASP A 9 8.07 1.69 -2.82
C ASP A 9 7.43 3.06 -2.55
N SER A 10 7.94 3.84 -1.59
CA SER A 10 7.27 5.06 -1.12
C SER A 10 7.03 6.09 -2.23
N LEU A 11 8.01 6.30 -3.12
CA LEU A 11 7.86 7.20 -4.26
C LEU A 11 6.76 6.70 -5.20
N MET A 12 6.79 5.41 -5.55
CA MET A 12 5.78 4.80 -6.42
C MET A 12 4.37 4.91 -5.82
N LEU A 13 4.23 4.67 -4.52
CA LEU A 13 2.93 4.72 -3.84
C LEU A 13 2.38 6.14 -3.71
N ASN A 14 3.23 7.15 -3.55
CA ASN A 14 2.80 8.55 -3.44
C ASN A 14 2.47 9.17 -4.81
N GLU A 15 3.12 8.74 -5.89
CA GLU A 15 2.82 9.20 -7.25
C GLU A 15 1.58 8.50 -7.86
N ALA A 16 1.25 7.31 -7.35
CA ALA A 16 0.05 6.62 -7.79
C ALA A 16 -1.21 7.34 -7.29
N GLY A 17 -2.20 7.52 -8.17
CA GLY A 17 -3.50 8.07 -7.76
C GLY A 17 -4.18 7.28 -6.61
N ILE A 18 -3.84 5.98 -6.48
CA ILE A 18 -4.16 5.16 -5.31
C ILE A 18 -2.92 4.29 -5.01
N GLY A 19 -2.21 4.62 -3.93
CA GLY A 19 -1.11 3.83 -3.38
C GLY A 19 -1.52 3.14 -2.08
N ILE A 20 -1.22 1.84 -1.95
CA ILE A 20 -1.52 1.03 -0.76
C ILE A 20 -0.27 0.28 -0.29
N GLY A 21 0.08 0.46 0.97
CA GLY A 21 1.03 -0.40 1.65
C GLY A 21 0.39 -1.73 2.03
N PHE A 22 0.90 -2.86 1.55
CA PHE A 22 0.36 -4.18 1.90
C PHE A 22 1.30 -4.90 2.85
N HIS A 23 0.84 -5.19 4.08
CA HIS A 23 1.68 -5.63 5.20
C HIS A 23 2.96 -4.79 5.33
N ALA A 24 2.80 -3.47 5.14
CA ALA A 24 3.91 -2.54 5.01
C ALA A 24 4.74 -2.44 6.29
N LYS A 25 6.05 -2.27 6.13
CA LYS A 25 6.95 -2.02 7.26
C LYS A 25 6.68 -0.65 7.87
N GLU A 26 6.93 -0.48 9.16
CA GLU A 26 6.75 0.80 9.88
C GLU A 26 7.46 1.99 9.22
N GLY A 27 8.62 1.76 8.60
CA GLY A 27 9.35 2.78 7.85
C GLY A 27 8.59 3.30 6.62
N LEU A 28 7.84 2.43 5.94
CA LEU A 28 6.98 2.80 4.82
C LEU A 28 5.68 3.45 5.30
N LYS A 29 5.05 2.93 6.36
CA LYS A 29 3.79 3.47 6.92
C LYS A 29 3.88 4.95 7.30
N LYS A 30 5.06 5.42 7.72
CA LYS A 30 5.32 6.84 8.01
C LYS A 30 5.30 7.75 6.77
N GLN A 31 5.32 7.18 5.56
CA GLN A 31 5.48 7.88 4.28
C GLN A 31 4.26 7.73 3.36
N ILE A 32 3.24 6.98 3.76
CA ILE A 32 2.05 6.71 2.94
C ILE A 32 0.78 6.87 3.77
N VAL A 33 -0.35 7.08 3.10
CA VAL A 33 -1.63 7.35 3.76
C VAL A 33 -2.56 6.14 3.87
N ASN A 34 -2.39 5.11 3.02
CA ASN A 34 -3.24 3.91 3.02
C ASN A 34 -2.40 2.65 3.19
N TRP A 35 -2.82 1.74 4.05
CA TRP A 35 -2.21 0.40 4.17
C TRP A 35 -3.21 -0.64 4.68
N ILE A 36 -2.88 -1.91 4.45
CA ILE A 36 -3.65 -3.07 4.89
C ILE A 36 -2.72 -3.98 5.69
N ASP A 37 -3.05 -4.21 6.96
CA ASP A 37 -2.23 -5.01 7.88
C ASP A 37 -2.78 -6.43 8.13
N PHE A 38 -4.09 -6.62 7.99
CA PHE A 38 -4.78 -7.83 8.47
C PHE A 38 -5.77 -8.39 7.45
N ALA A 39 -5.34 -8.57 6.21
CA ALA A 39 -6.11 -9.24 5.18
C ALA A 39 -5.18 -9.88 4.12
N PRO A 40 -5.61 -10.92 3.40
CA PRO A 40 -4.90 -11.40 2.22
C PRO A 40 -5.08 -10.44 1.03
N MET A 41 -4.25 -10.62 -0.02
CA MET A 41 -4.20 -9.71 -1.17
C MET A 41 -5.52 -9.67 -1.96
N ASP A 42 -6.35 -10.71 -1.85
CA ASP A 42 -7.66 -10.80 -2.50
C ASP A 42 -8.66 -9.74 -2.02
N VAL A 43 -8.45 -9.14 -0.84
CA VAL A 43 -9.24 -8.00 -0.35
C VAL A 43 -9.29 -6.84 -1.35
N LEU A 44 -8.25 -6.68 -2.17
CA LEU A 44 -8.16 -5.62 -3.17
C LEU A 44 -9.26 -5.72 -4.22
N LEU A 45 -9.73 -6.94 -4.55
CA LEU A 45 -10.83 -7.15 -5.50
C LEU A 45 -12.17 -6.61 -4.97
N PHE A 46 -12.34 -6.55 -3.65
CA PHE A 46 -13.55 -6.02 -3.02
C PHE A 46 -13.48 -4.50 -2.81
N LEU A 47 -12.28 -3.96 -2.62
CA LEU A 47 -12.05 -2.52 -2.46
C LEU A 47 -12.02 -1.76 -3.79
N PHE A 48 -11.62 -2.44 -4.87
CA PHE A 48 -11.48 -1.86 -6.21
C PHE A 48 -12.14 -2.78 -7.26
N PRO A 49 -13.48 -2.79 -7.34
CA PRO A 49 -14.21 -3.55 -8.36
C PRO A 49 -14.04 -2.98 -9.77
#